data_AF-A0AAW6Q3Y0-F1
#
_entry.id   AF-A0AAW6Q3Y0-F1
#
_cell.length_a   1.000
_cell.length_b   1.000
_cell.length_c   1.000
_cell.angle_alpha   90.00
_cell.angle_beta   90.00
_cell.angle_gamma   90.00
#
_symmetry.space_group_name_H-M   'P 1'
#
loop_
_entity.id
_entity.type
_entity.pdbx_description
1 polymer ?
#
loop_
_entity_poly.entity_id
_entity_poly.type
_entity_poly.pdbx_seq_one_letter_code
_entity_poly.pdbx_strand_id
1 'polypeptide(L)'
;SLLTLGLASVIGTSSFLIPFTKTASAETLDSKKAKIESKQSEVASSLEAKERDLSKLQDKQAKIEKELKDINAKALDTSNKIEDKKAENEKTKKQIADLKKEIKETEARIEKRNDILKKRVRSLQENGGSQGYIDVLLGATSFGDFISRATAVSSIVDADKELIKQQEQDKAKLEDAEAELNVK
;
A
#
# COMPACT_ATOMS: atom_id res chain seq x y z
N SER A 1 81.54 -2.92 63.87
CA SER A 1 82.69 -2.00 64.04
C SER A 1 82.32 -0.64 63.48
N LEU A 2 81.96 0.29 64.38
CA LEU A 2 82.71 1.49 64.82
C LEU A 2 82.15 2.74 64.07
N LEU A 3 81.31 3.58 64.69
CA LEU A 3 81.56 4.61 65.74
C LEU A 3 81.85 5.99 65.11
N THR A 4 81.00 6.98 65.41
CA THR A 4 81.29 8.34 65.95
C THR A 4 80.09 9.26 65.64
N LEU A 5 79.23 9.64 66.59
CA LEU A 5 79.35 10.73 67.57
C LEU A 5 79.65 12.11 66.95
N GLY A 6 78.69 13.03 67.13
CA GLY A 6 78.80 14.44 66.79
C GLY A 6 77.55 15.25 67.16
N LEU A 7 77.15 15.24 68.43
CA LEU A 7 76.23 16.23 69.03
C LEU A 7 77.01 17.52 69.28
N ALA A 8 76.55 18.66 68.74
CA ALA A 8 76.97 19.97 69.19
C ALA A 8 75.77 20.92 69.23
N SER A 9 75.23 21.07 70.43
CA SER A 9 74.28 22.09 70.86
C SER A 9 74.95 23.46 70.98
N VAL A 10 74.33 24.51 70.44
CA VAL A 10 74.50 25.87 70.98
C VAL A 10 73.12 26.51 71.13
N ILE A 11 72.76 26.70 72.39
CA ILE A 11 71.63 27.47 72.89
C ILE A 11 71.97 28.95 72.73
N GLY A 12 71.07 29.69 72.09
CA GLY A 12 71.13 31.15 71.97
C GLY A 12 69.75 31.75 72.14
N THR A 13 69.27 31.80 73.39
CA THR A 13 68.07 32.54 73.78
C THR A 13 68.42 34.03 73.94
N SER A 14 67.99 34.86 72.99
CA SER A 14 67.80 36.30 73.24
C SER A 14 66.73 36.82 72.29
N SER A 15 65.54 36.97 72.86
CA SER A 15 64.31 37.41 72.25
C SER A 15 64.40 38.85 71.71
N PHE A 16 64.08 39.05 70.43
CA PHE A 16 63.37 40.26 70.01
C PHE A 16 62.31 39.88 68.97
N LEU A 17 61.10 40.39 69.20
CA LEU A 17 59.83 39.91 68.69
C LEU A 17 59.55 40.39 67.25
N ILE A 18 59.07 39.48 66.40
CA ILE A 18 58.18 39.83 65.27
C ILE A 18 56.84 39.14 65.57
N PRO A 19 55.72 39.87 65.61
CA PRO A 19 54.44 39.32 66.06
C PRO A 19 53.95 38.22 65.11
N PHE A 20 53.74 37.05 65.67
CA PHE A 20 52.90 36.01 65.09
C PHE A 20 51.45 36.49 65.09
N THR A 21 50.87 36.72 63.91
CA THR A 21 49.41 36.68 63.73
C THR A 21 49.05 35.84 62.51
N LYS A 22 49.46 34.56 62.52
CA LYS A 22 48.63 33.54 61.85
C LYS A 22 47.52 33.16 62.82
N THR A 23 46.42 33.91 62.76
CA THR A 23 45.11 33.39 63.18
C THR A 23 44.83 32.17 62.32
N ALA A 24 45.18 30.99 62.83
CA ALA A 24 44.60 29.76 62.37
C ALA A 24 43.23 29.67 63.05
N SER A 25 42.17 30.01 62.31
CA SER A 25 40.81 29.81 62.79
C SER A 25 40.61 28.32 63.05
N ALA A 26 40.60 27.93 64.32
CA ALA A 26 40.12 26.62 64.72
C ALA A 26 38.59 26.62 64.49
N GLU A 27 38.12 25.98 63.41
CA GLU A 27 36.71 25.65 63.28
C GLU A 27 36.27 24.85 64.51
N THR A 28 35.34 25.39 65.29
CA THR A 28 34.73 24.69 66.42
C THR A 28 33.92 23.51 65.91
N LEU A 29 33.78 22.46 66.73
CA LEU A 29 32.98 21.28 66.37
C LEU A 29 31.55 21.64 65.93
N ASP A 30 30.94 22.68 66.51
CA ASP A 30 29.61 23.16 66.14
C ASP A 30 29.54 23.70 64.70
N SER A 31 30.58 24.41 64.25
CA SER A 31 30.65 24.92 62.87
C SER A 31 30.76 23.79 61.84
N LYS A 32 31.48 22.71 62.17
CA LYS A 32 31.58 21.51 61.34
C LYS A 32 30.27 20.73 61.33
N LYS A 33 29.59 20.62 62.47
CA LYS A 33 28.27 20.00 62.60
C LYS A 33 27.23 20.71 61.71
N ALA A 34 27.15 22.04 61.80
CA ALA A 34 26.24 22.83 60.97
C ALA A 34 26.53 22.69 59.45
N LYS A 35 27.81 22.63 59.05
CA LYS A 35 28.20 22.37 57.65
C LYS A 35 27.80 20.98 57.19
N ILE A 36 27.93 19.96 58.04
CA ILE A 36 27.51 18.59 57.72
C ILE A 36 25.99 18.51 57.58
N GLU A 37 25.24 19.11 58.50
CA GLU A 37 23.77 19.16 58.44
C GLU A 37 23.28 19.90 57.18
N SER A 38 23.92 21.02 56.82
CA SER A 38 23.62 21.74 55.58
C SER A 38 23.91 20.90 54.33
N LYS A 39 25.05 20.22 54.28
CA LYS A 39 25.38 19.30 53.17
C LYS A 39 24.43 18.10 53.10
N GLN A 40 24.01 17.56 54.24
CA GLN A 40 23.02 16.47 54.28
C GLN A 40 21.67 16.94 53.72
N SER A 41 21.22 18.15 54.08
CA SER A 41 19.99 18.74 53.55
C SER A 41 20.08 18.98 52.04
N GLU A 42 21.21 19.50 51.54
CA GLU A 42 21.44 19.71 50.10
C GLU A 42 21.44 18.39 49.32
N VAL A 43 22.12 17.36 49.85
CA VAL A 43 22.14 16.02 49.26
C VAL A 43 20.74 15.40 49.26
N ALA A 44 19.98 15.53 50.35
CA ALA A 44 18.60 15.02 50.42
C ALA A 44 17.70 15.69 49.38
N SER A 45 17.77 17.02 49.26
CA SER A 45 17.00 17.75 48.24
C SER A 45 17.39 17.38 46.81
N SER A 46 18.69 17.17 46.57
CA SER A 46 19.20 16.70 45.28
C SER A 46 18.70 15.28 44.96
N LEU A 47 18.69 14.38 45.95
CA LEU A 47 18.17 13.02 45.81
C LEU A 47 16.69 13.04 45.44
N GLU A 48 15.86 13.80 46.16
CA GLU A 48 14.43 13.95 45.84
C GLU A 48 14.19 14.53 44.43
N ALA A 49 15.03 15.46 43.98
CA ALA A 49 14.97 15.97 42.61
C ALA A 49 15.31 14.88 41.59
N LYS A 50 16.36 14.11 41.82
CA LYS A 50 16.77 13.00 40.94
C LYS A 50 15.76 11.86 40.91
N GLU A 51 15.13 11.53 42.04
CA GLU A 51 14.06 10.52 42.09
C GLU A 51 12.83 10.97 41.28
N ARG A 52 12.45 12.25 41.37
CA ARG A 52 11.38 12.82 40.53
C ARG A 52 11.72 12.78 39.05
N ASP A 53 12.97 13.10 38.68
CA ASP A 53 13.43 13.02 37.30
C ASP A 53 13.45 11.58 36.78
N LEU A 54 13.88 10.62 37.62
CA LEU A 54 13.88 9.19 37.29
C LEU A 54 12.47 8.69 37.03
N SER A 55 11.50 9.03 37.89
CA SER A 55 10.09 8.68 37.71
C SER A 55 9.54 9.25 36.39
N LYS A 56 9.82 10.53 36.07
CA LYS A 56 9.43 11.12 34.78
C LYS A 56 10.06 10.41 33.58
N LEU A 57 11.30 9.96 33.69
CA LEU A 57 11.98 9.22 32.63
C LEU A 57 11.38 7.83 32.44
N GLN A 58 11.02 7.13 33.53
CA GLN A 58 10.32 5.85 33.48
C GLN A 58 8.94 5.98 32.81
N ASP A 59 8.18 7.01 33.16
CA ASP A 59 6.89 7.29 32.52
C ASP A 59 7.04 7.57 31.01
N LYS A 60 8.05 8.36 30.64
CA LYS A 60 8.38 8.63 29.23
C LYS A 60 8.79 7.36 28.50
N GLN A 61 9.61 6.51 29.12
CA GLN A 61 10.02 5.23 28.54
C GLN A 61 8.81 4.34 28.29
N ALA A 62 7.93 4.16 29.28
CA ALA A 62 6.72 3.36 29.14
C ALA A 62 5.80 3.90 28.03
N LYS A 63 5.68 5.23 27.91
CA LYS A 63 4.93 5.87 26.83
C LYS A 63 5.54 5.59 25.45
N ILE A 64 6.86 5.74 25.30
CA ILE A 64 7.58 5.48 24.04
C ILE A 64 7.48 4.00 23.66
N GLU A 65 7.60 3.08 24.62
CA GLU A 65 7.45 1.64 24.37
C GLU A 65 6.03 1.30 23.87
N LYS A 66 5.00 1.95 24.42
CA LYS A 66 3.63 1.81 23.94
C LYS A 66 3.48 2.36 22.52
N GLU A 67 3.99 3.56 22.25
CA GLU A 67 3.95 4.18 20.92
C GLU A 67 4.68 3.32 19.88
N LEU A 68 5.84 2.73 20.23
CA LEU A 68 6.57 1.80 19.37
C LEU A 68 5.76 0.54 19.05
N LYS A 69 5.09 -0.06 20.05
CA LYS A 69 4.21 -1.22 19.81
C LYS A 69 3.06 -0.86 18.88
N ASP A 70 2.42 0.27 19.10
CA ASP A 70 1.31 0.74 18.26
C ASP A 70 1.76 1.04 16.82
N ILE A 71 2.93 1.66 16.64
CA ILE A 71 3.53 1.92 15.32
C ILE A 71 3.88 0.61 14.61
N ASN A 72 4.51 -0.34 15.30
CA ASN A 72 4.84 -1.64 14.72
C ASN A 72 3.59 -2.41 14.27
N ALA A 73 2.52 -2.39 15.09
CA ALA A 73 1.25 -3.01 14.72
C ALA A 73 0.64 -2.35 13.46
N LYS A 74 0.64 -1.01 13.40
CA LYS A 74 0.16 -0.26 12.22
C LYS A 74 1.03 -0.51 10.98
N ALA A 75 2.33 -0.64 11.14
CA ALA A 75 3.25 -0.93 10.04
C ALA A 75 3.01 -2.33 9.46
N LEU A 76 2.76 -3.33 10.31
CA LEU A 76 2.39 -4.69 9.87
C LEU A 76 1.04 -4.70 9.15
N ASP A 77 0.02 -4.07 9.72
CA ASP A 77 -1.31 -3.95 9.08
C ASP A 77 -1.23 -3.23 7.72
N THR A 78 -0.45 -2.16 7.64
CA THR A 78 -0.23 -1.42 6.39
C THR A 78 0.51 -2.30 5.36
N SER A 79 1.51 -3.06 5.79
CA SER A 79 2.26 -3.96 4.90
C SER A 79 1.36 -5.04 4.31
N ASN A 80 0.50 -5.65 5.13
CA ASN A 80 -0.48 -6.64 4.67
C ASN A 80 -1.47 -6.02 3.66
N LYS A 81 -2.00 -4.83 3.96
CA LYS A 81 -2.90 -4.10 3.04
C LYS A 81 -2.22 -3.79 1.70
N ILE A 82 -0.93 -3.47 1.72
CA ILE A 82 -0.16 -3.24 0.49
C ILE A 82 -0.06 -4.53 -0.33
N GLU A 83 0.22 -5.67 0.31
CA GLU A 83 0.30 -6.96 -0.37
C GLU A 83 -1.06 -7.36 -0.98
N ASP A 84 -2.14 -7.24 -0.21
CA ASP A 84 -3.50 -7.49 -0.68
C ASP A 84 -3.85 -6.60 -1.87
N LYS A 85 -3.57 -5.30 -1.79
CA LYS A 85 -3.83 -4.35 -2.89
C LYS A 85 -2.97 -4.63 -4.12
N LYS A 86 -1.74 -5.11 -3.94
CA LYS A 86 -0.89 -5.52 -5.06
C LYS A 86 -1.48 -6.76 -5.76
N ALA A 87 -1.95 -7.74 -5.01
CA ALA A 87 -2.60 -8.93 -5.56
C ALA A 87 -3.90 -8.57 -6.31
N GLU A 88 -4.73 -7.69 -5.74
CA GLU A 88 -5.94 -7.16 -6.38
C GLU A 88 -5.60 -6.43 -7.68
N ASN A 89 -4.55 -5.60 -7.67
CA ASN A 89 -4.10 -4.87 -8.86
C ASN A 89 -3.67 -5.80 -10.01
N GLU A 90 -2.88 -6.84 -9.70
CA GLU A 90 -2.46 -7.82 -10.71
C GLU A 90 -3.65 -8.63 -11.26
N LYS A 91 -4.63 -8.97 -10.41
CA LYS A 91 -5.88 -9.60 -10.86
C LYS A 91 -6.65 -8.68 -11.81
N THR A 92 -6.82 -7.41 -11.45
CA THR A 92 -7.52 -6.43 -12.28
C THR A 92 -6.82 -6.22 -13.62
N LYS A 93 -5.49 -6.12 -13.65
CA LYS A 93 -4.71 -6.04 -14.90
C LYS A 93 -4.96 -7.23 -15.82
N LYS A 94 -4.98 -8.45 -15.26
CA LYS A 94 -5.27 -9.66 -16.03
C LYS A 94 -6.68 -9.62 -16.62
N GLN A 95 -7.68 -9.26 -15.81
CA GLN A 95 -9.06 -9.12 -16.27
C GLN A 95 -9.19 -8.08 -17.39
N ILE A 96 -8.51 -6.93 -17.27
CA ILE A 96 -8.46 -5.90 -18.32
C ILE A 96 -7.85 -6.45 -19.61
N ALA A 97 -6.77 -7.23 -19.52
CA ALA A 97 -6.12 -7.83 -20.68
C ALA A 97 -7.04 -8.84 -21.39
N ASP A 98 -7.74 -9.68 -20.61
CA ASP A 98 -8.70 -10.66 -21.11
C ASP A 98 -9.89 -9.97 -21.78
N LEU A 99 -10.49 -8.95 -21.14
CA LEU A 99 -11.59 -8.16 -21.72
C LEU A 99 -11.18 -7.46 -23.03
N LYS A 100 -9.99 -6.83 -23.07
CA LYS A 100 -9.48 -6.21 -24.31
C LYS A 100 -9.30 -7.21 -25.44
N LYS A 101 -8.92 -8.44 -25.13
CA LYS A 101 -8.83 -9.52 -26.12
C LYS A 101 -10.21 -9.92 -26.62
N GLU A 102 -11.16 -10.13 -25.71
CA GLU A 102 -12.54 -10.48 -26.05
C GLU A 102 -13.23 -9.41 -26.91
N ILE A 103 -13.03 -8.13 -26.58
CA ILE A 103 -13.51 -6.99 -27.37
C ILE A 103 -12.99 -7.09 -28.80
N LYS A 104 -11.67 -7.21 -28.99
CA LYS A 104 -11.06 -7.32 -30.33
C LYS A 104 -11.58 -8.51 -31.13
N GLU A 105 -11.72 -9.66 -30.49
CA GLU A 105 -12.26 -10.86 -31.14
C GLU A 105 -13.73 -10.66 -31.54
N THR A 106 -14.51 -9.98 -30.71
CA THR A 106 -15.93 -9.68 -30.97
C THR A 106 -16.10 -8.63 -32.06
N GLU A 107 -15.32 -7.55 -32.06
CA GLU A 107 -15.27 -6.56 -33.12
C GLU A 107 -14.95 -7.21 -34.48
N ALA A 108 -13.94 -8.09 -34.52
CA ALA A 108 -13.57 -8.80 -35.74
C ALA A 108 -14.70 -9.72 -36.26
N ARG A 109 -15.43 -10.39 -35.35
CA ARG A 109 -16.63 -11.18 -35.73
C ARG A 109 -17.73 -10.29 -36.29
N ILE A 110 -18.00 -9.16 -35.64
CA ILE A 110 -19.01 -8.18 -36.05
C ILE A 110 -18.68 -7.64 -37.45
N GLU A 111 -17.44 -7.25 -37.70
CA GLU A 111 -16.99 -6.71 -38.98
C GLU A 111 -17.14 -7.76 -40.09
N LYS A 112 -16.61 -8.97 -39.86
CA LYS A 112 -16.71 -10.07 -40.82
C LYS A 112 -18.17 -10.42 -41.14
N ARG A 113 -19.04 -10.47 -40.13
CA ARG A 113 -20.47 -10.78 -40.33
C ARG A 113 -21.21 -9.62 -41.00
N ASN A 114 -20.83 -8.36 -40.71
CA ASN A 114 -21.37 -7.18 -41.40
C ASN A 114 -21.08 -7.23 -42.91
N ASP A 115 -19.88 -7.63 -43.32
CA ASP A 115 -19.53 -7.79 -44.74
C ASP A 115 -20.32 -8.90 -45.43
N ILE A 116 -20.55 -10.02 -44.73
CA ILE A 116 -21.42 -11.10 -45.23
C ILE A 116 -22.84 -10.58 -45.41
N LEU A 117 -23.41 -9.93 -44.39
CA LEU A 117 -24.77 -9.39 -44.43
C LEU A 117 -24.92 -8.34 -45.55
N LYS A 118 -23.94 -7.44 -45.74
CA LYS A 118 -23.94 -6.48 -46.86
C LYS A 118 -23.98 -7.16 -48.22
N LYS A 119 -23.16 -8.19 -48.43
CA LYS A 119 -23.16 -8.98 -49.68
C LYS A 119 -24.50 -9.66 -49.91
N ARG A 120 -25.11 -10.22 -48.85
CA ARG A 120 -26.42 -10.90 -48.93
C ARG A 120 -27.55 -9.92 -49.23
N VAL A 121 -27.58 -8.75 -48.58
CA VAL A 121 -28.56 -7.69 -48.87
C VAL A 121 -28.42 -7.17 -50.30
N ARG A 122 -27.18 -6.95 -50.77
CA ARG A 122 -26.93 -6.54 -52.16
C ARG A 122 -27.41 -7.60 -53.16
N SER A 123 -27.07 -8.86 -52.93
CA SER A 123 -27.53 -9.98 -53.76
C SER A 123 -29.05 -10.08 -53.76
N LEU A 124 -29.71 -9.90 -52.60
CA LEU A 124 -31.16 -9.89 -52.51
C LEU A 124 -31.76 -8.75 -53.37
N GLN A 125 -31.18 -7.56 -53.31
CA GLN A 125 -31.62 -6.41 -54.11
C GLN A 125 -31.41 -6.62 -55.61
N GLU A 126 -30.24 -7.12 -56.01
CA GLU A 126 -29.90 -7.41 -57.42
C GLU A 126 -30.81 -8.50 -58.02
N ASN A 127 -31.28 -9.44 -57.19
CA ASN A 127 -32.19 -10.52 -57.61
C ASN A 127 -33.68 -10.19 -57.43
N GLY A 128 -34.07 -8.92 -57.28
CA GLY A 128 -35.49 -8.53 -57.25
C GLY A 128 -36.17 -8.66 -55.87
N GLY A 129 -35.40 -8.78 -54.80
CA GLY A 129 -35.92 -8.79 -53.43
C GLY A 129 -36.85 -9.97 -53.14
N SER A 130 -37.94 -9.69 -52.41
CA SER A 130 -38.98 -10.69 -52.13
C SER A 130 -39.69 -11.17 -53.40
N GLN A 131 -39.80 -10.32 -54.42
CA GLN A 131 -40.40 -10.70 -55.70
C GLN A 131 -39.55 -11.75 -56.41
N GLY A 132 -38.22 -11.65 -56.36
CA GLY A 132 -37.32 -12.66 -56.92
C GLY A 132 -37.51 -14.05 -56.31
N TYR A 133 -37.77 -14.14 -55.00
CA TYR A 133 -38.11 -15.42 -54.38
C TYR A 133 -39.46 -15.95 -54.86
N ILE A 134 -40.47 -15.09 -55.03
CA ILE A 134 -41.76 -15.48 -55.61
C ILE A 134 -41.57 -16.00 -57.04
N ASP A 135 -40.76 -15.33 -57.86
CA ASP A 135 -40.48 -15.73 -59.23
C ASP A 135 -39.75 -17.08 -59.31
N VAL A 136 -38.81 -17.36 -58.38
CA VAL A 136 -38.14 -18.66 -58.25
C VAL A 136 -39.13 -19.79 -57.95
N LEU A 137 -40.12 -19.53 -57.09
CA LEU A 137 -41.15 -20.50 -56.72
C LEU A 137 -42.17 -20.72 -57.84
N LEU A 138 -42.63 -19.64 -58.48
CA LEU A 138 -43.59 -19.70 -59.58
C LEU A 138 -42.99 -20.27 -60.88
N GLY A 139 -41.67 -20.24 -61.03
CA GLY A 139 -40.94 -20.86 -62.13
C GLY A 139 -40.72 -22.38 -62.01
N ALA A 140 -41.32 -23.04 -61.01
CA ALA A 140 -41.18 -24.49 -60.81
C ALA A 140 -41.90 -25.30 -61.91
N THR A 141 -41.29 -26.38 -62.38
CA THR A 141 -41.83 -27.22 -63.47
C THR A 141 -42.79 -28.32 -63.00
N SER A 142 -42.76 -28.63 -61.71
CA SER A 142 -43.60 -29.66 -61.09
C SER A 142 -43.83 -29.35 -59.61
N PHE A 143 -44.80 -30.02 -58.99
CA PHE A 143 -45.04 -29.88 -57.55
C PHE A 143 -43.81 -30.31 -56.71
N GLY A 144 -43.08 -31.35 -57.12
CA GLY A 144 -41.85 -31.77 -56.44
C GLY A 144 -40.71 -30.73 -56.53
N ASP A 145 -40.57 -30.08 -57.69
CA ASP A 145 -39.62 -28.97 -57.90
C ASP A 145 -40.00 -27.75 -57.03
N PHE A 146 -41.30 -27.42 -56.97
CA PHE A 146 -41.81 -26.35 -56.12
C PHE A 146 -41.45 -26.56 -54.64
N ILE A 147 -41.72 -27.76 -54.10
CA ILE A 147 -41.41 -28.08 -52.70
C ILE A 147 -39.90 -27.97 -52.45
N SER A 148 -39.07 -28.51 -53.36
CA SER A 148 -37.61 -28.44 -53.22
C SER A 148 -37.10 -27.00 -53.18
N ARG A 149 -37.61 -26.13 -54.07
CA ARG A 149 -37.28 -24.70 -54.08
C ARG A 149 -37.78 -23.98 -52.84
N ALA A 150 -39.00 -24.28 -52.39
CA ALA A 150 -39.56 -23.70 -51.17
C ALA A 150 -38.71 -24.04 -49.94
N THR A 151 -38.26 -25.30 -49.81
CA THR A 151 -37.34 -25.70 -48.73
C THR A 151 -36.00 -24.98 -48.83
N ALA A 152 -35.44 -24.83 -50.03
CA ALA A 152 -34.19 -24.11 -50.23
C ALA A 152 -34.31 -22.62 -49.86
N VAL A 153 -35.37 -21.94 -50.30
CA VAL A 153 -35.64 -20.54 -49.95
C VAL A 153 -35.82 -20.38 -48.44
N SER A 154 -36.61 -21.25 -47.81
CA SER A 154 -36.78 -21.24 -46.34
C SER A 154 -35.44 -21.37 -45.63
N SER A 155 -34.60 -22.32 -46.06
CA SER A 155 -33.27 -22.55 -45.47
C SER A 155 -32.37 -21.32 -45.59
N ILE A 156 -32.42 -20.61 -46.73
CA ILE A 156 -31.67 -19.37 -46.95
C ILE A 156 -32.14 -18.28 -45.99
N VAL A 157 -33.46 -18.06 -45.90
CA VAL A 157 -34.07 -17.05 -45.03
C VAL A 157 -33.79 -17.32 -43.56
N ASP A 158 -33.84 -18.59 -43.13
CA ASP A 158 -33.56 -18.95 -41.74
C ASP A 158 -32.08 -18.76 -41.39
N ALA A 159 -31.16 -19.09 -42.32
CA ALA A 159 -29.75 -18.77 -42.16
C ALA A 159 -29.49 -17.25 -42.08
N ASP A 160 -30.21 -16.44 -42.86
CA ASP A 160 -30.13 -14.97 -42.78
C ASP A 160 -30.60 -14.43 -41.43
N LYS A 161 -31.73 -14.93 -40.92
CA LYS A 161 -32.24 -14.56 -39.60
C LYS A 161 -31.24 -14.93 -38.50
N GLU A 162 -30.64 -16.11 -38.58
CA GLU A 162 -29.65 -16.54 -37.60
C GLU A 162 -28.39 -15.65 -37.63
N LEU A 163 -27.91 -15.24 -38.82
CA LEU A 163 -26.81 -14.29 -38.92
C LEU A 163 -27.14 -12.94 -38.28
N ILE A 164 -28.35 -12.41 -38.50
CA ILE A 164 -28.80 -11.15 -37.88
C ILE A 164 -28.85 -11.29 -36.36
N LYS A 165 -29.45 -12.37 -35.86
CA LYS A 165 -29.53 -12.64 -34.42
C LYS A 165 -28.16 -12.74 -33.77
N GLN A 166 -27.23 -13.46 -34.40
CA GLN A 166 -25.85 -13.55 -33.90
C GLN A 166 -25.14 -12.19 -33.93
N GLN A 167 -25.43 -11.34 -34.93
CA GLN A 167 -24.89 -9.99 -35.01
C GLN A 167 -25.37 -9.11 -33.87
N GLU A 168 -26.67 -9.16 -33.56
CA GLU A 168 -27.26 -8.43 -32.43
C GLU A 168 -26.66 -8.90 -31.11
N GLN A 169 -26.50 -10.21 -30.92
CA GLN A 169 -25.87 -10.78 -29.74
C GLN A 169 -24.41 -10.38 -29.58
N ASP A 170 -23.62 -10.42 -30.65
CA ASP A 170 -22.21 -9.99 -30.58
C ASP A 170 -22.10 -8.49 -30.30
N LYS A 171 -23.00 -7.65 -30.84
CA LYS A 171 -23.04 -6.21 -30.51
C LYS A 171 -23.38 -5.96 -29.04
N ALA A 172 -24.39 -6.64 -28.50
CA ALA A 172 -24.74 -6.51 -27.09
C ALA A 172 -23.58 -6.95 -26.19
N LYS A 173 -22.91 -8.07 -26.52
CA LYS A 173 -21.72 -8.52 -25.79
C LYS A 173 -20.58 -7.51 -25.85
N LEU A 174 -20.38 -6.86 -27.00
CA LEU A 174 -19.37 -5.82 -27.13
C LEU A 174 -19.67 -4.64 -26.22
N GLU A 175 -20.92 -4.16 -26.21
CA GLU A 175 -21.35 -3.07 -25.33
C GLU A 175 -21.17 -3.42 -23.84
N ASP A 176 -21.57 -4.63 -23.44
CA ASP A 176 -21.39 -5.12 -22.07
C ASP A 176 -19.91 -5.22 -21.68
N ALA A 177 -19.06 -5.74 -22.57
CA ALA A 177 -17.62 -5.88 -22.33
C ALA A 177 -16.91 -4.52 -22.26
N GLU A 178 -17.28 -3.55 -23.10
CA GLU A 178 -16.78 -2.18 -23.05
C GLU A 178 -17.22 -1.46 -21.77
N ALA A 179 -18.49 -1.66 -21.36
CA ALA A 179 -19.00 -1.11 -20.10
C ALA A 179 -18.26 -1.69 -18.89
N GLU A 180 -18.04 -3.02 -18.86
CA GLU A 180 -17.27 -3.67 -17.80
C GLU A 180 -15.82 -3.16 -17.78
N LEU A 181 -15.20 -2.98 -18.94
CA LEU A 181 -13.84 -2.46 -19.04
C LEU A 181 -13.74 -1.02 -18.51
N ASN A 182 -14.74 -0.17 -18.75
CA ASN A 182 -14.74 1.23 -18.34
C ASN A 182 -14.93 1.43 -16.82
N VAL A 183 -15.42 0.42 -16.10
CA VAL A 183 -15.61 0.46 -14.64
C VAL A 183 -14.50 -0.27 -13.86
N LYS A 184 -13.53 -0.89 -14.56
CA LYS A 184 -12.34 -1.50 -13.96
C LYS A 184 -11.16 -0.55 -13.87
#